data_AF-A0A5N5SWZ4-F1
#
_entry.id   AF-A0A5N5SWZ4-F1
#
_cell.length_a   1.000
_cell.length_b   1.000
_cell.length_c   1.000
_cell.angle_alpha   90.00
_cell.angle_beta   90.00
_cell.angle_gamma   90.00
#
_symmetry.space_group_name_H-M   'P 1'
#
loop_
_entity.id
_entity.type
_entity.pdbx_description
1 polymer ?
#
loop_
_entity_poly.entity_id
_entity_poly.type
_entity_poly.pdbx_seq_one_letter_code
_entity_poly.pdbx_strand_id
1 'polypeptide(L)'
;MKYASFLYYKSKYHSRQLFPKKMWKLVSLCEISILNKSHTLPLKWEYLWLAGTLSCFVGLTAVRKNRTLLLQVYFVFVNLFSTVPVLFALMLYFSEFWEFCSNSEQENIQIWQGYPLAALWYAFLIIAMQVHIFTLIFAWKLIFAWKGKLALRKVN
;
A
#
# COMPACT_ATOMS: atom_id res chain seq x y z
N MET A 1 -6.55 -24.60 -5.70
CA MET A 1 -7.28 -23.53 -4.98
C MET A 1 -7.12 -23.54 -3.45
N LYS A 2 -6.90 -24.67 -2.77
CA LYS A 2 -6.74 -24.72 -1.29
C LYS A 2 -5.45 -24.07 -0.73
N TYR A 3 -4.40 -23.90 -1.54
CA TYR A 3 -3.11 -23.35 -1.11
C TYR A 3 -3.05 -21.80 -1.07
N ALA A 4 -3.92 -21.12 -1.81
CA ALA A 4 -3.95 -19.66 -1.87
C ALA A 4 -4.55 -19.05 -0.60
N SER A 5 -5.62 -19.64 -0.08
CA SER A 5 -6.21 -19.28 1.21
C SER A 5 -5.25 -19.53 2.36
N PHE A 6 -4.46 -20.59 2.30
CA PHE A 6 -3.46 -20.92 3.32
C PHE A 6 -2.26 -19.96 3.32
N LEU A 7 -1.79 -19.51 2.16
CA LEU A 7 -0.70 -18.53 2.06
C LEU A 7 -1.15 -17.13 2.47
N TYR A 8 -2.38 -16.73 2.15
CA TYR A 8 -2.99 -15.50 2.67
C TYR A 8 -3.13 -15.57 4.21
N TYR A 9 -3.61 -16.68 4.76
CA TYR A 9 -3.71 -16.87 6.21
C TYR A 9 -2.35 -16.93 6.92
N LYS A 10 -1.36 -17.61 6.33
CA LYS A 10 -0.02 -17.77 6.90
C LYS A 10 0.79 -16.47 6.84
N SER A 11 0.64 -15.70 5.76
CA SER A 11 1.18 -14.34 5.66
C SER A 11 0.55 -13.42 6.72
N LYS A 12 -0.78 -13.48 6.88
CA LYS A 12 -1.51 -12.73 7.91
C LYS A 12 -1.11 -13.12 9.34
N TYR A 13 -0.81 -14.40 9.59
CA TYR A 13 -0.34 -14.90 10.90
C TYR A 13 1.12 -14.55 11.20
N HIS A 14 2.00 -14.59 10.20
CA HIS A 14 3.41 -14.25 10.38
C HIS A 14 3.61 -12.73 10.55
N SER A 15 2.86 -11.93 9.81
CA SER A 15 2.82 -10.47 9.97
C SER A 15 2.23 -10.02 11.32
N ARG A 16 1.41 -10.86 12.00
CA ARG A 16 0.95 -10.62 13.38
C ARG A 16 2.03 -10.79 14.45
N GLN A 17 3.12 -11.50 14.15
CA GLN A 17 4.24 -11.67 15.08
C GLN A 17 5.30 -10.57 14.93
N LEU A 18 5.44 -10.01 13.73
CA LEU A 18 6.48 -9.01 13.44
C LEU A 18 6.10 -7.59 13.92
N PHE A 19 4.81 -7.34 14.17
CA PHE A 19 4.29 -6.02 14.50
C PHE A 19 3.63 -6.00 15.87
N PRO A 20 3.81 -4.93 16.68
CA PRO A 20 3.20 -4.84 18.00
C PRO A 20 1.69 -5.08 17.92
N LYS A 21 1.11 -5.86 18.85
CA LYS A 21 -0.34 -6.13 18.89
C LYS A 21 -1.19 -4.85 18.83
N LYS A 22 -0.69 -3.74 19.38
CA LYS A 22 -1.30 -2.40 19.28
C LYS A 22 -1.37 -1.88 17.83
N MET A 23 -0.34 -2.11 17.03
CA MET A 23 -0.25 -1.62 15.65
C MET A 23 -1.18 -2.38 14.70
N TRP A 24 -1.32 -3.69 14.87
CA TRP A 24 -2.35 -4.47 14.15
C TRP A 24 -3.75 -4.04 14.53
N LYS A 25 -3.97 -3.70 15.81
CA LYS A 25 -5.22 -3.12 16.27
C LYS A 25 -5.47 -1.79 15.56
N LEU A 26 -4.48 -0.90 15.46
CA LEU A 26 -4.60 0.38 14.73
C LEU A 26 -4.89 0.20 13.23
N VAL A 27 -4.22 -0.72 12.53
CA VAL A 27 -4.51 -1.01 11.11
C VAL A 27 -5.92 -1.55 10.93
N SER A 28 -6.34 -2.52 11.76
CA SER A 28 -7.70 -3.06 11.71
C SER A 28 -8.77 -2.06 12.14
N LEU A 29 -8.45 -1.17 13.07
CA LEU A 29 -9.35 -0.12 13.55
C LEU A 29 -9.44 1.02 12.55
N CYS A 30 -8.38 1.28 11.76
CA CYS A 30 -8.39 2.18 10.61
C CYS A 30 -9.27 1.63 9.48
N GLU A 31 -9.19 0.33 9.19
CA GLU A 31 -10.12 -0.35 8.25
C GLU A 31 -11.59 -0.29 8.74
N ILE A 32 -11.81 -0.42 10.05
CA ILE A 32 -13.17 -0.34 10.64
C ILE A 32 -13.68 1.11 10.70
N SER A 33 -12.81 2.10 10.91
CA SER A 33 -13.20 3.51 10.91
C SER A 33 -13.42 4.07 9.51
N ILE A 34 -12.76 3.52 8.49
CA ILE A 34 -13.09 3.70 7.06
C ILE A 34 -14.54 3.30 6.78
N LEU A 35 -14.95 2.13 7.26
CA LEU A 35 -16.33 1.64 7.11
C LEU A 35 -17.34 2.47 7.92
N ASN A 36 -16.91 3.04 9.05
CA ASN A 36 -17.79 3.77 9.96
C ASN A 36 -17.96 5.26 9.59
N LYS A 37 -17.02 5.88 8.85
CA LYS A 37 -17.21 7.24 8.29
C LYS A 37 -18.20 7.24 7.12
N SER A 38 -18.44 6.09 6.49
CA SER A 38 -19.27 5.97 5.30
C SER A 38 -20.69 5.45 5.59
N HIS A 39 -21.61 6.36 5.86
CA HIS A 39 -22.93 6.26 5.23
C HIS A 39 -22.87 6.62 3.72
N THR A 40 -21.68 6.95 3.20
CA THR A 40 -21.38 7.36 1.84
C THR A 40 -20.38 6.41 1.18
N LEU A 41 -20.74 5.85 0.03
CA LEU A 41 -19.95 4.88 -0.75
C LEU A 41 -18.43 5.21 -0.82
N PRO A 42 -17.54 4.19 -0.75
CA PRO A 42 -16.10 4.38 -0.90
C PRO A 42 -15.73 5.14 -2.16
N LEU A 43 -14.67 5.94 -2.10
CA LEU A 43 -14.23 6.71 -3.26
C LEU A 43 -13.65 5.77 -4.33
N LYS A 44 -13.81 6.14 -5.60
CA LYS A 44 -13.33 5.34 -6.75
C LYS A 44 -11.83 4.99 -6.65
N TRP A 45 -11.02 5.88 -6.06
CA TRP A 45 -9.58 5.65 -5.90
C TRP A 45 -9.26 4.55 -4.88
N GLU A 46 -10.10 4.35 -3.86
CA GLU A 46 -9.90 3.32 -2.83
C GLU A 46 -10.10 1.93 -3.42
N TYR A 47 -11.09 1.77 -4.30
CA TYR A 47 -11.30 0.53 -5.06
C TYR A 47 -10.13 0.24 -5.99
N LEU A 48 -9.61 1.26 -6.66
CA LEU A 48 -8.44 1.13 -7.53
C LEU A 48 -7.18 0.73 -6.73
N TRP A 49 -7.02 1.34 -5.56
CA TRP A 49 -5.93 1.03 -4.63
C TRP A 49 -6.01 -0.41 -4.09
N LEU A 50 -7.22 -0.85 -3.72
CA LEU A 50 -7.49 -2.23 -3.28
C LEU A 50 -7.20 -3.25 -4.39
N ALA A 51 -7.51 -2.95 -5.65
CA ALA A 51 -7.16 -3.81 -6.78
C ALA A 51 -5.63 -3.99 -6.90
N GLY A 52 -4.85 -2.98 -6.50
CA GLY A 52 -3.40 -3.04 -6.41
C GLY A 52 -2.88 -4.16 -5.50
N THR A 53 -3.63 -4.61 -4.49
CA THR A 53 -3.23 -5.73 -3.62
C THR A 53 -3.08 -7.04 -4.39
N LEU A 54 -3.78 -7.21 -5.51
CA LEU A 54 -3.65 -8.39 -6.38
C LEU A 54 -2.30 -8.44 -7.09
N SER A 55 -1.62 -7.30 -7.25
CA SER A 55 -0.28 -7.25 -7.85
C SER A 55 0.74 -8.06 -7.04
N CYS A 56 0.55 -8.23 -5.73
CA CYS A 56 1.41 -9.05 -4.86
C CYS A 56 1.54 -10.49 -5.38
N PHE A 57 0.47 -11.07 -5.93
CA PHE A 57 0.53 -12.43 -6.49
C PHE A 57 1.44 -12.52 -7.72
N VAL A 58 1.40 -11.49 -8.58
CA VAL A 58 2.26 -11.38 -9.76
C VAL A 58 3.72 -11.23 -9.33
N GLY A 59 4.00 -10.34 -8.38
CA GLY A 59 5.35 -10.11 -7.84
C GLY A 59 5.95 -11.36 -7.22
N LEU A 60 5.21 -12.06 -6.35
CA LEU A 60 5.64 -13.31 -5.73
C LEU A 60 5.95 -14.39 -6.78
N THR A 61 5.11 -14.50 -7.81
CA THR A 61 5.31 -15.46 -8.90
C THR A 61 6.54 -15.11 -9.73
N ALA A 62 6.78 -13.82 -9.98
CA ALA A 62 7.93 -13.32 -10.72
C ALA A 62 9.25 -13.66 -10.01
N VAL A 63 9.32 -13.39 -8.70
CA VAL A 63 10.49 -13.69 -7.85
C VAL A 63 10.74 -15.19 -7.79
N ARG A 64 9.71 -16.01 -7.55
CA ARG A 64 9.85 -17.46 -7.46
C ARG A 64 10.35 -18.10 -8.76
N LYS A 65 9.91 -17.60 -9.91
CA LYS A 65 10.28 -18.14 -11.23
C LYS A 65 11.48 -17.42 -11.86
N ASN A 66 12.05 -16.42 -11.19
CA ASN A 66 13.11 -15.56 -11.71
C ASN A 66 12.79 -15.00 -13.12
N ARG A 67 11.52 -14.61 -13.34
CA ARG A 67 11.02 -14.18 -14.65
C ARG A 67 10.99 -12.65 -14.73
N THR A 68 11.97 -12.08 -15.42
CA THR A 68 12.12 -10.63 -15.59
C THR A 68 10.88 -9.96 -16.17
N LEU A 69 10.22 -10.58 -17.17
CA LEU A 69 9.00 -10.03 -17.78
C LEU A 69 7.87 -9.90 -16.75
N LEU A 70 7.61 -10.94 -15.95
CA LEU A 70 6.59 -10.86 -14.90
C LEU A 70 6.94 -9.79 -13.85
N LEU A 71 8.22 -9.58 -13.56
CA LEU A 71 8.65 -8.56 -12.62
C LEU A 71 8.45 -7.14 -13.19
N GLN A 72 8.66 -6.94 -14.50
CA GLN A 72 8.33 -5.69 -15.18
C GLN A 72 6.81 -5.43 -15.19
N VAL A 73 6.01 -6.47 -15.44
CA VAL A 73 4.54 -6.38 -15.36
C VAL A 73 4.12 -6.01 -13.94
N TYR A 74 4.68 -6.68 -12.93
CA TYR A 74 4.46 -6.33 -11.52
C TYR A 74 4.81 -4.86 -11.22
N PHE A 75 5.95 -4.37 -11.69
CA PHE A 75 6.37 -2.98 -11.51
C PHE A 75 5.33 -1.99 -12.07
N VAL A 76 4.80 -2.25 -13.27
CA VAL A 76 3.75 -1.42 -13.88
C VAL A 76 2.45 -1.48 -13.08
N PHE A 77 2.03 -2.68 -12.64
CA PHE A 77 0.82 -2.83 -11.83
C PHE A 77 0.91 -2.09 -10.49
N VAL A 78 2.03 -2.20 -9.77
CA VAL A 78 2.23 -1.48 -8.50
C VAL A 78 2.21 0.03 -8.73
N ASN A 79 2.86 0.51 -9.78
CA ASN A 79 2.89 1.94 -10.07
C ASN A 79 1.48 2.48 -10.36
N LEU A 80 0.72 1.81 -11.24
CA LEU A 80 -0.58 2.26 -11.71
C LEU A 80 -1.71 2.08 -10.67
N PHE A 81 -1.73 0.95 -9.96
CA PHE A 81 -2.82 0.59 -9.05
C PHE A 81 -2.49 0.79 -7.57
N SER A 82 -1.27 1.20 -7.22
CA SER A 82 -0.92 1.45 -5.81
C SER A 82 -0.27 2.81 -5.62
N THR A 83 0.80 3.12 -6.34
CA THR A 83 1.53 4.39 -6.18
C THR A 83 0.69 5.59 -6.63
N VAL A 84 0.12 5.55 -7.84
CA VAL A 84 -0.68 6.66 -8.40
C VAL A 84 -1.93 6.96 -7.56
N PRO A 85 -2.75 5.96 -7.14
CA PRO A 85 -3.91 6.22 -6.29
C PRO A 85 -3.54 6.83 -4.93
N VAL A 86 -2.43 6.39 -4.31
CA VAL A 86 -1.96 6.95 -3.04
C VAL A 86 -1.45 8.37 -3.22
N LEU A 87 -0.72 8.66 -4.30
CA LEU A 87 -0.26 10.01 -4.59
C LEU A 87 -1.45 10.96 -4.85
N PHE A 88 -2.46 10.48 -5.57
CA PHE A 88 -3.70 11.22 -5.80
C PHE A 88 -4.44 11.49 -4.48
N ALA A 89 -4.57 10.49 -3.61
CA ALA A 89 -5.16 10.64 -2.29
C ALA A 89 -4.37 11.64 -1.43
N LEU A 90 -3.03 11.60 -1.44
CA LEU A 90 -2.18 12.56 -0.73
C LEU A 90 -2.49 14.00 -1.13
N MET A 91 -2.71 14.26 -2.43
CA MET A 91 -3.08 15.60 -2.91
C MET A 91 -4.48 16.00 -2.44
N LEU A 92 -5.45 15.08 -2.45
CA LEU A 92 -6.82 15.36 -2.00
C LEU A 92 -6.88 15.69 -0.50
N TYR A 93 -6.23 14.87 0.34
CA TYR A 93 -6.25 15.06 1.80
C TYR A 93 -5.27 16.12 2.29
N PHE A 94 -4.46 16.72 1.41
CA PHE A 94 -3.51 17.76 1.79
C PHE A 94 -4.22 19.00 2.34
N SER A 95 -5.31 19.45 1.71
CA SER A 95 -6.04 20.63 2.17
C SER A 95 -6.62 20.43 3.56
N GLU A 96 -7.28 19.28 3.81
CA GLU A 96 -7.84 18.95 5.13
C GLU A 96 -6.76 18.84 6.21
N PHE A 97 -5.61 18.26 5.86
CA PHE A 97 -4.47 18.16 6.78
C PHE A 97 -3.84 19.54 7.06
N TRP A 98 -3.71 20.38 6.04
CA TRP A 98 -3.17 21.73 6.17
C TRP A 98 -4.05 22.62 7.03
N GLU A 99 -5.37 22.52 6.84
CA GLU A 99 -6.37 23.19 7.66
C GLU A 99 -6.28 22.74 9.12
N PHE A 100 -6.17 21.43 9.36
CA PHE A 100 -5.93 20.88 10.69
C PHE A 100 -4.65 21.41 11.35
N CYS A 101 -3.58 21.65 10.58
CA CYS A 101 -2.32 22.16 11.12
C CYS A 101 -2.34 23.68 11.38
N SER A 102 -3.13 24.43 10.62
CA SER A 102 -3.09 25.90 10.60
C SER A 102 -4.19 26.55 11.44
N ASN A 103 -5.35 25.91 11.59
CA ASN A 103 -6.47 26.45 12.36
C ASN A 103 -6.36 26.05 13.84
N SER A 104 -6.41 27.04 14.73
CA SER A 104 -6.50 26.83 16.18
C SER A 104 -7.91 26.48 16.65
N GLU A 105 -8.93 26.81 15.85
CA GLU A 105 -10.33 26.55 16.18
C GLU A 105 -10.75 25.17 15.65
N GLN A 106 -11.00 24.25 16.58
CA GLN A 106 -11.26 22.83 16.30
C GLN A 106 -12.74 22.53 16.02
N GLU A 107 -13.57 23.55 15.80
CA GLU A 107 -15.03 23.45 15.86
C GLU A 107 -15.65 22.53 14.80
N ASN A 108 -14.91 22.17 13.74
CA ASN A 108 -15.42 21.29 12.68
C ASN A 108 -14.48 20.12 12.32
N ILE A 109 -13.50 19.82 13.18
CA ILE A 109 -12.52 18.77 12.90
C ILE A 109 -13.14 17.42 13.29
N GLN A 110 -13.19 16.48 12.33
CA GLN A 110 -13.64 15.13 12.64
C GLN A 110 -12.63 14.40 13.53
N ILE A 111 -13.09 13.94 14.68
CA ILE A 111 -12.27 13.23 15.66
C ILE A 111 -12.64 11.74 15.67
N TRP A 112 -11.62 10.88 15.69
CA TRP A 112 -11.75 9.45 15.89
C TRP A 112 -10.93 9.01 17.12
N GLN A 113 -11.60 8.46 18.14
CA GLN A 113 -10.98 8.04 19.41
C GLN A 113 -10.08 9.11 20.07
N GLY A 114 -10.47 10.38 19.98
CA GLY A 114 -9.69 11.50 20.52
C GLY A 114 -8.55 11.98 19.62
N TYR A 115 -8.37 11.38 18.43
CA TYR A 115 -7.38 11.81 17.45
C TYR A 115 -8.05 12.46 16.23
N PRO A 116 -7.45 13.53 15.67
CA PRO A 116 -7.96 14.18 14.48
C PRO A 116 -7.82 13.25 13.27
N LEU A 117 -8.95 13.01 12.59
CA LEU A 117 -9.04 12.03 11.52
C LEU A 117 -8.21 12.43 10.29
N ALA A 118 -8.14 13.73 9.98
CA ALA A 118 -7.32 14.26 8.89
C ALA A 118 -5.83 13.92 9.07
N ALA A 119 -5.30 14.08 10.28
CA ALA A 119 -3.91 13.74 10.61
C ALA A 119 -3.63 12.23 10.48
N LEU A 120 -4.56 11.40 10.96
CA LEU A 120 -4.45 9.94 10.87
C LEU A 120 -4.40 9.47 9.40
N TRP A 121 -5.30 9.97 8.56
CA TRP A 121 -5.34 9.64 7.14
C TRP A 121 -4.10 10.10 6.41
N TYR A 122 -3.68 11.33 6.66
CA TYR A 122 -2.50 11.89 6.02
C TYR A 122 -1.24 11.11 6.39
N ALA A 123 -1.07 10.78 7.68
CA ALA A 123 0.05 9.95 8.15
C ALA A 123 0.02 8.53 7.52
N PHE A 124 -1.15 7.91 7.44
CA PHE A 124 -1.31 6.61 6.78
C PHE A 124 -0.91 6.65 5.31
N LEU A 125 -1.35 7.67 4.57
CA LEU A 125 -1.03 7.84 3.15
C LEU A 125 0.45 8.09 2.91
N ILE A 126 1.12 8.86 3.79
CA ILE A 126 2.58 9.06 3.73
C ILE A 126 3.32 7.74 3.93
N ILE A 127 2.94 6.93 4.93
CA ILE A 127 3.55 5.62 5.18
C ILE A 127 3.29 4.67 4.00
N ALA A 128 2.06 4.64 3.48
CA ALA A 128 1.72 3.84 2.31
C ALA A 128 2.58 4.25 1.10
N MET A 129 2.76 5.55 0.86
CA MET A 129 3.61 6.05 -0.21
C MET A 129 5.06 5.61 -0.05
N GLN A 130 5.62 5.67 1.16
CA GLN A 130 6.97 5.17 1.43
C GLN A 130 7.13 3.69 1.09
N VAL A 131 6.17 2.85 1.51
CA VAL A 131 6.17 1.41 1.20
C VAL A 131 6.16 1.17 -0.31
N HIS A 132 5.33 1.90 -1.07
CA HIS A 132 5.25 1.76 -2.52
C HIS A 132 6.52 2.25 -3.22
N ILE A 133 7.12 3.35 -2.78
CA ILE A 133 8.40 3.85 -3.32
C ILE A 133 9.50 2.80 -3.11
N PHE A 134 9.66 2.27 -1.90
CA PHE A 134 10.67 1.23 -1.65
C PHE A 134 10.41 -0.03 -2.48
N THR A 135 9.15 -0.43 -2.62
CA THR A 135 8.76 -1.56 -3.46
C THR A 135 9.19 -1.36 -4.91
N LEU A 136 8.97 -0.18 -5.49
CA LEU A 136 9.39 0.15 -6.84
C LEU A 136 10.92 0.18 -6.98
N ILE A 137 11.64 0.76 -6.01
CA ILE A 137 13.11 0.79 -6.02
C ILE A 137 13.67 -0.64 -6.03
N PHE A 138 13.18 -1.52 -5.14
CA PHE A 138 13.65 -2.91 -5.08
C PHE A 138 13.30 -3.68 -6.35
N ALA A 139 12.08 -3.55 -6.87
CA ALA A 139 11.68 -4.18 -8.13
C ALA A 139 12.58 -3.71 -9.29
N TRP A 140 12.88 -2.41 -9.38
CA TRP A 140 13.77 -1.86 -10.40
C TRP A 140 15.19 -2.44 -10.32
N LYS A 141 15.78 -2.46 -9.12
CA LYS A 141 17.12 -3.03 -8.90
C LYS A 141 17.16 -4.51 -9.27
N LEU A 142 16.10 -5.26 -8.97
CA LEU A 142 16.00 -6.69 -9.27
C LEU A 142 15.84 -6.95 -10.78
N ILE A 143 15.03 -6.15 -11.49
CA ILE A 143 14.93 -6.20 -12.95
C ILE A 143 16.30 -5.96 -13.59
N PHE A 144 17.03 -4.95 -13.13
CA PHE A 144 18.35 -4.62 -13.65
C PHE A 144 19.36 -5.76 -13.43
N ALA A 145 19.42 -6.30 -12.21
CA ALA A 145 20.31 -7.40 -11.86
C ALA A 145 20.05 -8.66 -12.72
N TRP A 146 18.79 -9.02 -12.93
CA TRP A 146 18.45 -10.21 -13.72
C TRP A 146 18.72 -10.03 -15.22
N LYS A 147 18.51 -8.83 -15.77
CA LYS A 147 18.90 -8.52 -17.14
C LYS A 147 20.42 -8.62 -17.34
N GLY A 148 21.20 -8.09 -16.40
CA GLY A 148 22.67 -8.21 -16.43
C GLY A 148 23.15 -9.66 -16.41
N LYS A 149 22.58 -10.50 -15.54
CA LYS A 149 22.92 -11.93 -15.46
C LYS A 149 22.57 -12.70 -16.73
N LEU A 150 21.47 -12.37 -17.39
CA LEU A 150 21.08 -12.98 -18.67
C LEU A 150 22.03 -12.58 -19.81
N ALA A 151 22.53 -11.34 -19.82
CA ALA A 151 23.49 -10.88 -20.82
C ALA A 151 24.83 -11.61 -20.69
N LEU A 152 25.36 -11.75 -19.46
CA LEU A 152 26.61 -12.48 -19.22
C LEU A 152 26.54 -13.96 -19.64
N ARG A 153 25.38 -14.61 -19.45
CA ARG A 153 25.17 -16.00 -19.90
C ARG A 153 25.08 -16.19 -21.42
N LYS A 154 24.89 -15.14 -22.20
CA LYS A 154 24.87 -15.22 -23.67
C LYS A 154 26.25 -15.01 -24.29
N VAL A 155 27.17 -14.42 -23.52
CA VAL A 155 28.54 -14.11 -23.97
C VAL A 155 29.50 -15.27 -23.68
N ASN A 156 29.24 -16.04 -22.61
CA ASN A 156 29.88 -17.34 -22.34
C ASN A 156 29.13 -18.49 -23.02
#